data_AF-A0A7V9L5Y0-F1
#
_entry.id   AF-A0A7V9L5Y0-F1
#
_cell.length_a   1.000
_cell.length_b   1.000
_cell.length_c   1.000
_cell.angle_alpha   90.00
_cell.angle_beta   90.00
_cell.angle_gamma   90.00
#
_symmetry.space_group_name_H-M   'P 1'
#
loop_
_entity.id
_entity.type
_entity.pdbx_description
1 polymer ?
#
loop_
_entity_poly.entity_id
_entity_poly.type
_entity_poly.pdbx_seq_one_letter_code
_entity_poly.pdbx_strand_id
1 'polypeptide(L)'
;MDGPATRSACVISGSSPEEVERIARSPKVELRANKLGTLVTGRPGDLVIDYASELPGPVYDIMYSSRTGWFAVTVYRGLDQTMRWDNRPGEHPGYPRADDILGATSPIAILDALDVPASAIGYAPA
;
A
#
# COMPACT_ATOMS: atom_id res chain seq x y z
N MET A 1 12.78 -3.97 23.68
CA MET A 1 11.83 -2.83 23.64
C MET A 1 11.17 -2.86 22.29
N ASP A 2 9.97 -3.44 22.24
CA ASP A 2 9.19 -3.59 21.01
C ASP A 2 8.48 -2.27 20.71
N GLY A 3 9.13 -1.43 19.90
CA GLY A 3 8.48 -0.27 19.29
C GLY A 3 7.33 -0.72 18.38
N PRO A 4 6.39 0.19 18.03
CA PRO A 4 5.23 -0.18 17.23
C PRO A 4 5.67 -0.91 15.96
N ALA A 5 5.09 -2.10 15.74
CA ALA A 5 5.34 -2.89 14.55
C ALA A 5 5.03 -2.05 13.30
N THR A 6 5.83 -2.21 12.24
CA THR A 6 5.55 -1.67 10.91
C THR A 6 4.08 -1.89 10.59
N ARG A 7 3.39 -0.86 10.09
CA ARG A 7 1.98 -0.95 9.68
C ARG A 7 1.91 -0.88 8.16
N SER A 8 0.91 -1.55 7.59
CA SER A 8 0.67 -1.56 6.15
C SER A 8 -0.76 -1.18 5.81
N ALA A 9 -0.90 -0.49 4.68
CA ALA A 9 -2.18 -0.25 4.01
C ALA A 9 -2.04 -0.66 2.55
N CYS A 10 -3.10 -1.24 2.00
CA CYS A 10 -3.15 -1.71 0.64
C CYS A 10 -4.33 -1.06 -0.08
N VAL A 11 -4.11 -0.47 -1.25
CA VAL A 11 -5.18 0.03 -2.12
C VAL A 11 -5.30 -0.87 -3.33
N ILE A 12 -6.50 -1.41 -3.54
CA ILE A 12 -6.82 -2.30 -4.66
C ILE A 12 -7.69 -1.51 -5.63
N SER A 13 -7.11 -1.11 -6.76
CA SER A 13 -7.79 -0.25 -7.72
C SER A 13 -8.85 -1.03 -8.50
N GLY A 14 -10.02 -0.44 -8.69
CA GLY A 14 -11.10 -0.99 -9.52
C GLY A 14 -11.89 -2.13 -8.89
N SER A 15 -11.56 -2.56 -7.66
CA SER A 15 -12.31 -3.60 -6.94
C SER A 15 -13.11 -3.03 -5.79
N SER A 16 -14.33 -3.53 -5.60
CA SER A 16 -15.21 -3.17 -4.48
C SER A 16 -14.84 -3.91 -3.18
N PRO A 17 -15.25 -3.41 -2.00
CA PRO A 17 -15.00 -4.11 -0.74
C PRO A 17 -15.52 -5.55 -0.75
N GLU A 18 -16.67 -5.81 -1.38
CA GLU A 18 -17.27 -7.13 -1.48
C GLU A 18 -16.46 -8.09 -2.38
N GLU A 19 -15.80 -7.57 -3.41
CA GLU A 19 -14.90 -8.37 -4.26
C GLU A 19 -13.62 -8.73 -3.52
N VAL A 20 -13.08 -7.76 -2.77
CA VAL A 20 -11.88 -7.94 -1.95
C VAL A 20 -12.13 -8.87 -0.77
N GLU A 21 -13.30 -8.77 -0.12
CA GLU A 21 -13.68 -9.62 1.01
C GLU A 21 -13.73 -11.10 0.63
N ARG A 22 -14.15 -11.44 -0.59
CA ARG A 22 -14.15 -12.83 -1.08
C ARG A 22 -12.75 -13.44 -1.16
N ILE A 23 -11.73 -12.60 -1.29
CA ILE A 23 -10.32 -13.01 -1.34
C ILE A 23 -9.65 -12.85 0.03
N ALA A 24 -10.09 -11.89 0.84
CA ALA A 24 -9.58 -11.61 2.17
C ALA A 24 -9.86 -12.79 3.12
N ARG A 25 -8.87 -13.66 3.32
CA ARG A 25 -8.99 -14.80 4.24
C ARG A 25 -8.67 -14.47 5.70
N SER A 26 -8.27 -13.22 5.99
CA SER A 26 -7.83 -12.80 7.33
C SER A 26 -8.91 -11.98 8.04
N PRO A 27 -9.38 -12.39 9.23
CA PRO A 27 -10.31 -11.59 10.04
C PRO A 27 -9.64 -10.36 10.69
N LYS A 28 -8.34 -10.14 10.44
CA LYS A 28 -7.54 -9.08 11.06
C LYS A 28 -7.41 -7.83 10.20
N VAL A 29 -8.16 -7.75 9.10
CA VAL A 29 -8.10 -6.62 8.19
C VAL A 29 -9.40 -5.88 8.13
N GLU A 30 -9.28 -4.57 7.95
CA GLU A 30 -10.41 -3.68 7.79
C GLU A 30 -10.51 -3.28 6.33
N LEU A 31 -11.72 -3.33 5.79
CA LEU A 31 -12.03 -2.99 4.40
C LEU A 31 -12.88 -1.73 4.38
N ARG A 32 -12.55 -0.81 3.47
CA ARG A 32 -13.32 0.41 3.24
C ARG A 32 -13.32 0.74 1.75
N ALA A 33 -14.44 1.25 1.24
CA ALA A 33 -14.45 1.90 -0.08
C ALA A 33 -13.44 3.06 -0.10
N ASN A 34 -12.75 3.21 -1.23
CA ASN A 34 -11.72 4.20 -1.47
C ASN A 34 -11.92 4.82 -2.85
N LYS A 35 -11.44 6.04 -3.08
CA LYS A 35 -11.55 6.73 -4.37
C LYS A 35 -11.11 5.87 -5.58
N LEU A 36 -10.13 4.98 -5.39
CA LEU A 36 -9.60 4.12 -6.45
C LEU A 36 -10.25 2.74 -6.51
N GLY A 37 -11.00 2.32 -5.48
CA GLY A 37 -11.56 0.98 -5.34
C GLY A 37 -11.75 0.63 -3.87
N THR A 38 -10.81 -0.14 -3.32
CA THR A 38 -10.86 -0.60 -1.93
C THR A 38 -9.56 -0.32 -1.18
N LEU A 39 -9.69 0.23 0.02
CA LEU A 39 -8.63 0.33 1.01
C LEU A 39 -8.72 -0.85 1.97
N VAL A 40 -7.57 -1.51 2.17
CA VAL A 40 -7.37 -2.58 3.14
C VAL A 40 -6.31 -2.13 4.14
N THR A 41 -6.60 -2.20 5.43
CA THR A 41 -5.63 -1.87 6.49
C THR A 41 -5.41 -3.06 7.41
N GLY A 42 -4.15 -3.31 7.79
CA GLY A 42 -3.80 -4.49 8.59
C GLY A 42 -2.33 -4.52 9.00
N ARG A 43 -1.83 -5.72 9.31
CA ARG A 43 -0.41 -5.95 9.56
C ARG A 43 0.33 -6.28 8.26
N PRO A 44 1.61 -5.90 8.14
CA PRO A 44 2.42 -6.23 6.97
C PRO A 44 2.50 -7.74 6.73
N GLY A 45 2.46 -8.14 5.46
CA GLY A 45 2.64 -9.53 5.03
C GLY A 45 1.37 -10.36 4.99
N ASP A 46 0.22 -9.85 5.47
CA ASP A 46 -0.99 -10.67 5.56
C ASP A 46 -1.71 -10.88 4.22
N LEU A 47 -1.57 -10.02 3.18
CA LEU A 47 -2.58 -10.01 2.08
C LEU A 47 -2.23 -9.50 0.67
N VAL A 48 -1.11 -8.81 0.46
CA VAL A 48 -0.90 -8.04 -0.78
C VAL A 48 -0.76 -8.91 -2.04
N ILE A 49 -0.09 -10.05 -1.90
CA ILE A 49 0.19 -10.95 -3.04
C ILE A 49 -1.08 -11.63 -3.52
N ASP A 50 -1.95 -12.09 -2.61
CA ASP A 50 -3.20 -12.79 -2.96
C ASP A 50 -4.14 -11.87 -3.76
N TYR A 51 -4.24 -10.59 -3.37
CA TYR A 51 -5.01 -9.62 -4.14
C TYR A 51 -4.40 -9.34 -5.51
N ALA A 52 -3.08 -9.19 -5.57
CA ALA A 52 -2.39 -8.95 -6.84
C ALA A 52 -2.51 -10.15 -7.80
N SER A 53 -2.71 -11.37 -7.29
CA SER A 53 -2.92 -12.57 -8.10
C SER A 53 -4.35 -12.78 -8.57
N GLU A 54 -5.33 -12.36 -7.77
CA GLU A 54 -6.74 -12.69 -7.99
C GLU A 54 -7.54 -11.53 -8.59
N LEU A 55 -7.02 -10.29 -8.52
CA LEU A 55 -7.74 -9.09 -8.95
C LEU A 55 -7.09 -8.42 -10.16
N PRO A 56 -7.89 -7.85 -11.06
CA PRO A 56 -7.40 -7.28 -12.32
C PRO A 56 -6.67 -5.94 -12.16
N GLY A 57 -6.86 -5.26 -11.04
CA GLY A 57 -6.36 -3.90 -10.83
C GLY A 57 -4.99 -3.82 -10.17
N PRO A 58 -4.29 -2.68 -10.30
CA PRO A 58 -3.09 -2.45 -9.54
C PRO A 58 -3.36 -2.49 -8.04
N VAL A 59 -2.43 -3.11 -7.31
CA VAL A 59 -2.41 -3.20 -5.84
C VAL A 59 -1.27 -2.33 -5.32
N TYR A 60 -1.57 -1.30 -4.54
CA TYR A 60 -0.59 -0.39 -3.94
C TYR A 60 -0.37 -0.77 -2.47
N ASP A 61 0.76 -1.38 -2.15
CA ASP A 61 1.18 -1.72 -0.77
C ASP A 61 2.03 -0.59 -0.18
N ILE A 62 1.55 -0.01 0.90
CA ILE A 62 2.14 1.16 1.57
C ILE A 62 2.64 0.70 2.94
N MET A 63 3.92 0.88 3.19
CA MET A 63 4.57 0.49 4.45
C MET A 63 5.22 1.70 5.11
N TYR A 64 5.04 1.82 6.42
CA TYR A 64 5.72 2.84 7.22
C TYR A 64 6.27 2.27 8.53
N SER A 65 7.50 2.67 8.87
CA SER A 65 8.12 2.40 10.17
C SER A 65 8.36 3.71 10.92
N SER A 66 7.58 3.96 11.96
CA SER A 66 7.79 5.13 12.83
C SER A 66 9.08 5.08 13.63
N ARG A 67 9.70 3.90 13.76
CA ARG A 67 10.99 3.74 14.43
C ARG A 67 12.15 4.25 13.59
N THR A 68 12.13 4.00 12.29
CA THR A 68 13.23 4.34 11.37
C THR A 68 12.91 5.52 10.46
N GLY A 69 11.65 5.96 10.40
CA GLY A 69 11.17 6.98 9.47
C GLY A 69 11.03 6.48 8.03
N TRP A 70 11.25 5.18 7.77
CA TRP A 70 11.15 4.63 6.42
C TRP A 70 9.69 4.59 5.95
N PHE A 71 9.47 5.01 4.70
CA PHE A 71 8.21 4.98 3.99
C PHE A 71 8.44 4.36 2.61
N ALA A 72 7.61 3.40 2.22
CA ALA A 72 7.68 2.78 0.90
C ALA A 72 6.29 2.51 0.34
N VAL A 73 6.20 2.56 -0.99
CA VAL A 73 5.04 2.13 -1.76
C VAL A 73 5.51 1.16 -2.82
N THR A 74 4.98 -0.06 -2.78
CA THR A 74 5.15 -1.05 -3.84
C THR A 74 3.83 -1.15 -4.59
N VAL A 75 3.85 -1.00 -5.91
CA VAL A 75 2.66 -1.27 -6.74
C VAL A 75 2.81 -2.66 -7.34
N TYR A 76 1.74 -3.42 -7.52
CA TYR A 76 1.70 -4.70 -8.23
C TYR A 76 0.64 -4.59 -9.33
N ARG A 77 0.90 -5.05 -10.56
CA ARG A 77 -0.04 -4.98 -11.71
C ARG A 77 -0.32 -6.37 -12.27
N GLY A 78 -1.13 -7.17 -11.57
CA GLY A 78 -1.32 -8.58 -11.92
C GLY A 78 -0.01 -9.38 -11.85
N LEU A 79 -0.11 -10.70 -11.95
CA LEU A 79 1.09 -11.56 -11.94
C LEU A 79 1.86 -11.55 -13.27
N ASP A 80 1.21 -11.19 -14.38
CA ASP A 80 1.85 -11.19 -15.70
C ASP A 80 2.95 -10.13 -15.82
N GLN A 81 2.88 -9.06 -15.01
CA GLN A 81 3.97 -8.10 -14.87
C GLN A 81 3.99 -7.47 -13.48
N THR A 82 4.52 -8.22 -12.50
CA THR A 82 4.90 -7.64 -11.21
C THR A 82 6.07 -6.67 -11.41
N MET A 83 5.75 -5.41 -11.71
CA MET A 83 6.70 -4.31 -11.53
C MET A 83 6.63 -3.91 -10.06
N ARG A 84 7.75 -3.71 -9.40
CA ARG A 84 7.83 -3.07 -8.08
C ARG A 84 8.27 -1.63 -8.30
N TRP A 85 7.81 -0.73 -7.45
CA TRP A 85 8.23 0.66 -7.39
C TRP A 85 8.70 0.91 -5.95
N ASP A 86 9.68 1.79 -5.74
CA ASP A 86 10.25 2.01 -4.40
C ASP A 86 10.57 3.50 -4.21
N ASN A 87 10.40 4.00 -2.99
CA ASN A 87 10.63 5.41 -2.63
C ASN A 87 11.74 5.58 -1.58
N ARG A 88 12.69 4.64 -1.47
CA ARG A 88 13.89 4.82 -0.65
C ARG A 88 14.69 6.06 -1.09
N PRO A 89 14.82 7.09 -0.24
CA PRO A 89 15.59 8.28 -0.57
C PRO A 89 17.08 7.92 -0.73
N GLY A 90 17.73 8.47 -1.75
CA GLY A 90 19.18 8.30 -1.99
C GLY A 90 19.61 7.00 -2.67
N GLU A 91 18.69 6.05 -2.87
CA GLU A 91 18.96 4.79 -3.57
C GLU A 91 18.07 4.66 -4.82
N HIS A 92 18.62 4.12 -5.91
CA HIS A 92 17.86 3.77 -7.12
C HIS A 92 17.83 2.24 -7.21
N PRO A 93 16.82 1.56 -6.63
CA PRO A 93 16.85 0.11 -6.43
C PRO A 93 16.52 -0.71 -7.70
N GLY A 94 16.70 -0.13 -8.89
CA GLY A 94 16.42 -0.77 -10.18
C GLY A 94 14.93 -0.88 -10.55
N TYR A 95 14.06 -0.26 -9.75
CA TYR A 95 12.62 -0.19 -9.95
C TYR A 95 12.21 1.20 -10.42
N PRO A 96 11.17 1.37 -11.26
CA PRO A 96 10.69 2.71 -11.58
C PRO A 96 10.20 3.41 -10.30
N ARG A 97 10.21 4.74 -10.29
CA ARG A 97 9.91 5.50 -9.07
C ARG A 97 8.39 5.63 -8.88
N ALA A 98 7.94 5.66 -7.62
CA ALA A 98 6.50 5.75 -7.30
C ALA A 98 5.89 7.11 -7.68
N ASP A 99 6.70 8.17 -7.71
CA ASP A 99 6.32 9.51 -8.12
C ASP A 99 5.94 9.60 -9.61
N ASP A 100 6.58 8.82 -10.49
CA ASP A 100 6.22 8.73 -11.92
C ASP A 100 4.80 8.18 -12.14
N ILE A 101 4.30 7.36 -11.20
CA ILE A 101 2.95 6.77 -11.27
C ILE A 101 1.92 7.64 -10.57
N LEU A 102 2.27 8.13 -9.38
CA LEU A 102 1.32 8.82 -8.51
C LEU A 102 1.31 10.33 -8.72
N GLY A 103 2.30 10.88 -9.43
CA GLY A 103 2.51 12.32 -9.55
C GLY A 103 2.86 13.00 -8.23
N ALA A 104 3.32 12.23 -7.23
CA ALA A 104 3.49 12.67 -5.85
C ALA A 104 4.84 12.22 -5.29
N THR A 105 5.60 13.15 -4.70
CA THR A 105 7.00 12.92 -4.26
C THR A 105 7.20 12.92 -2.75
N SER A 106 6.20 13.35 -1.97
CA SER A 106 6.25 13.33 -0.50
C SER A 106 5.32 12.27 0.08
N PRO A 107 5.61 11.70 1.27
CA PRO A 107 4.74 10.70 1.90
C PRO A 107 3.28 11.16 2.04
N ILE A 108 3.06 12.43 2.43
CA ILE A 108 1.71 12.97 2.57
C ILE A 108 0.99 13.09 1.21
N ALA A 109 1.67 13.56 0.16
CA ALA A 109 1.09 13.67 -1.16
C ALA A 109 0.77 12.29 -1.77
N ILE A 110 1.59 11.28 -1.46
CA ILE A 110 1.34 9.89 -1.85
C ILE A 110 0.10 9.34 -1.15
N LEU A 111 -0.03 9.56 0.16
CA LEU A 111 -1.20 9.15 0.94
C LEU A 111 -2.48 9.82 0.43
N ASP A 112 -2.41 11.12 0.13
CA ASP A 112 -3.51 11.87 -0.45
C ASP A 112 -3.90 11.36 -1.85
N ALA A 113 -2.92 11.08 -2.70
CA ALA A 113 -3.15 10.52 -4.05
C ALA A 113 -3.86 9.15 -4.00
N LEU A 114 -3.61 8.38 -2.94
CA LEU A 114 -4.17 7.05 -2.72
C LEU A 114 -5.42 7.07 -1.82
N ASP A 115 -5.88 8.23 -1.35
CA ASP A 115 -7.01 8.36 -0.41
C ASP A 115 -6.83 7.48 0.86
N VAL A 116 -5.60 7.48 1.39
CA VAL A 116 -5.20 6.73 2.59
C VAL A 116 -4.97 7.72 3.73
N PRO A 117 -5.75 7.66 4.83
CA PRO A 117 -5.50 8.53 5.97
C PRO A 117 -4.17 8.17 6.66
N ALA A 118 -3.36 9.17 7.02
CA ALA A 118 -2.05 8.95 7.65
C ALA A 118 -2.13 8.08 8.93
N SER A 119 -3.23 8.21 9.68
CA SER A 119 -3.51 7.40 10.87
C SER A 119 -3.63 5.89 10.60
N ALA A 120 -4.00 5.47 9.38
CA ALA A 120 -4.12 4.06 9.00
C ALA A 120 -2.79 3.30 9.15
N ILE A 121 -1.68 3.96 8.80
CA ILE A 121 -0.33 3.42 8.92
C ILE A 121 0.46 4.03 10.09
N GLY A 122 -0.18 4.90 10.88
CA GLY A 122 0.47 5.61 11.98
C GLY A 122 1.54 6.60 11.52
N TYR A 123 1.43 7.12 10.29
CA TYR A 123 2.32 8.14 9.77
C TYR A 123 2.08 9.47 10.50
N ALA A 124 3.16 10.05 11.01
CA ALA A 124 3.17 11.38 11.62
C ALA A 124 4.30 12.17 10.96
N PRO A 125 4.00 13.28 10.25
CA PRO A 125 5.05 14.15 9.74
C PRO A 125 5.89 14.70 10.90
N ALA A 126 7.20 14.81 10.69
CA ALA A 126 8.14 15.39 11.64
C ALA A 126 8.04 16.91 11.68
#